data_AF-A0A151AS52-F1
#
_entry.id   AF-A0A151AS52-F1
#
_cell.length_a   1.000
_cell.length_b   1.000
_cell.length_c   1.000
_cell.angle_alpha   90.00
_cell.angle_beta   90.00
_cell.angle_gamma   90.00
#
_symmetry.space_group_name_H-M   'P 1'
#
loop_
_entity.id
_entity.type
_entity.pdbx_description
1 polymer ?
#
loop_
_entity_poly.entity_id
_entity_poly.type
_entity_poly.pdbx_seq_one_letter_code
_entity_poly.pdbx_strand_id
1 'polypeptide(L)'
;MNTLVLSIIFFILYIITKLLLSSSVYLDSKSIQLNPKFWSIIIILLPNYIGFVFYLIIRTITLNKTFDKGEKNMNIFKKKKSIIVILAISILTLGTSYYCLGKYFDDIKSSKYSTYEDAISMIKHGWIPYNMPKTATEIYEIHNIDTNIGNGMFKLSKKDSKDFYAKLVPINKTEILNLKSIKSKWWNEQKIKNNVKNNLLLAGKDNDFIYAIDLDGTVYFWINH
;
A
#
# COMPACT_ATOMS: atom_id res chain seq x y z
N MET A 1 0.47 15.64 5.24
CA MET A 1 1.63 15.82 4.33
C MET A 1 1.53 14.77 3.22
N ASN A 2 1.71 15.15 1.96
CA ASN A 2 1.59 14.24 0.81
C ASN A 2 2.57 13.06 0.96
N THR A 3 2.12 11.83 0.67
CA THR A 3 2.94 10.60 0.74
C THR A 3 4.18 10.68 -0.15
N LEU A 4 4.12 11.40 -1.28
CA LEU A 4 5.28 11.70 -2.13
C LEU A 4 6.32 12.55 -1.39
N VAL A 5 5.88 13.62 -0.73
CA VAL A 5 6.78 14.52 0.03
C VAL A 5 7.45 13.76 1.17
N LEU A 6 6.69 12.92 1.89
CA LEU A 6 7.23 12.02 2.92
C LEU A 6 8.28 11.06 2.34
N SER A 7 7.98 10.45 1.18
CA SER A 7 8.92 9.55 0.51
C SER A 7 10.25 10.23 0.18
N ILE A 8 10.21 11.46 -0.35
CA ILE A 8 11.41 12.25 -0.68
C ILE A 8 12.21 12.58 0.60
N ILE A 9 11.55 13.00 1.67
CA ILE A 9 12.22 13.30 2.95
C ILE A 9 12.95 12.07 3.49
N PHE A 10 12.27 10.92 3.55
CA PHE A 10 12.89 9.68 4.03
C PHE A 10 14.01 9.18 3.10
N PHE A 11 13.90 9.41 1.80
CA PHE A 11 14.98 9.10 0.86
C PHE A 11 16.22 9.96 1.11
N ILE A 12 16.06 11.26 1.34
CA ILE A 12 17.17 12.17 1.70
C ILE A 12 17.83 11.71 3.01
N LEU A 13 17.05 11.35 4.03
CA LEU A 13 17.56 10.78 5.28
C LEU A 13 18.33 9.46 5.06
N TYR A 14 17.84 8.61 4.15
CA TYR A 14 18.57 7.41 3.72
C TYR A 14 19.92 7.77 3.09
N ILE A 15 20.00 8.76 2.20
CA ILE A 15 21.27 9.20 1.60
C ILE A 15 22.23 9.73 2.68
N ILE A 16 21.76 10.55 3.62
CA ILE A 16 22.58 11.06 4.72
C ILE A 16 23.13 9.91 5.58
N THR A 17 22.30 8.94 5.95
CA THR A 17 22.75 7.78 6.74
C THR A 17 23.71 6.89 5.96
N LYS A 18 23.54 6.76 4.63
CA LYS A 18 24.46 6.04 3.75
C LYS A 18 25.84 6.73 3.70
N LEU A 19 25.88 8.06 3.67
CA LEU A 19 27.11 8.84 3.76
C LEU A 19 27.80 8.66 5.12
N LEU A 20 27.06 8.69 6.23
CA LEU A 20 27.58 8.43 7.57
C LEU A 20 28.14 7.01 7.72
N LEU A 21 27.47 6.02 7.12
CA LEU A 21 27.94 4.63 7.08
C LEU A 21 29.24 4.52 6.29
N SER A 22 29.31 5.16 5.12
CA SER A 22 30.52 5.20 4.29
C SER A 22 31.71 5.85 5.00
N SER A 23 31.47 6.95 5.72
CA SER A 23 32.48 7.60 6.57
C SER A 23 32.95 6.69 7.71
N SER A 24 32.03 5.97 8.35
CA SER A 24 32.37 5.01 9.40
C SER A 24 33.23 3.85 8.87
N VAL A 25 32.91 3.34 7.68
CA VAL A 25 33.72 2.30 7.02
C VAL A 25 35.07 2.84 6.55
N TYR A 26 35.15 4.08 6.09
CA TYR A 26 36.43 4.71 5.78
C TYR A 26 37.39 4.67 6.98
N LEU A 27 36.90 5.06 8.16
CA LEU A 27 37.70 5.07 9.37
C LEU A 27 38.05 3.66 9.85
N ASP A 28 37.10 2.72 9.77
CA ASP A 28 37.32 1.32 10.18
C ASP A 28 38.31 0.62 9.25
N SER A 29 38.15 0.75 7.93
CA SER A 29 39.05 0.17 6.92
C SER A 29 40.48 0.69 7.03
N LYS A 30 40.65 1.99 7.31
CA LYS A 30 41.96 2.59 7.59
C LYS A 30 42.63 1.97 8.82
N SER A 31 41.85 1.64 9.86
CA SER A 31 42.38 1.04 11.09
C SER A 31 42.86 -0.40 10.91
N ILE A 32 42.30 -1.11 9.94
CA ILE A 32 42.66 -2.49 9.58
C ILE A 32 43.54 -2.58 8.32
N GLN A 33 44.15 -1.46 7.90
CA GLN A 33 45.06 -1.36 6.75
C GLN A 33 44.47 -1.82 5.39
N LEU A 34 43.14 -1.75 5.23
CA LEU A 34 42.48 -1.91 3.93
C LEU A 34 42.46 -0.57 3.17
N ASN A 35 42.24 -0.60 1.86
CA ASN A 35 42.08 0.61 1.03
C ASN A 35 40.79 1.37 1.38
N PRO A 36 40.84 2.52 2.08
CA PRO A 36 39.64 3.14 2.61
C PRO A 36 38.76 3.78 1.54
N LYS A 37 39.39 4.39 0.52
CA LYS A 37 38.68 5.04 -0.58
C LYS A 37 37.85 4.02 -1.37
N PHE A 38 38.45 2.87 -1.66
CA PHE A 38 37.78 1.79 -2.38
C PHE A 38 36.51 1.31 -1.65
N TRP A 39 36.61 1.03 -0.34
CA TRP A 39 35.47 0.54 0.43
C TRP A 39 34.37 1.58 0.63
N SER A 40 34.74 2.85 0.82
CA SER A 40 33.75 3.94 0.88
C SER A 40 32.99 4.12 -0.43
N ILE A 41 33.68 4.02 -1.57
CA ILE A 41 33.05 4.09 -2.90
C ILE A 41 32.09 2.92 -3.10
N ILE A 42 32.52 1.70 -2.78
CA ILE A 42 31.70 0.49 -2.89
C ILE A 42 30.39 0.61 -2.10
N ILE A 43 30.45 1.14 -0.88
CA ILE A 43 29.27 1.31 -0.03
C ILE A 43 28.29 2.32 -0.61
N ILE A 44 28.77 3.41 -1.21
CA ILE A 44 27.93 4.45 -1.80
C ILE A 44 27.29 3.94 -3.10
N LEU A 45 28.04 3.28 -3.96
CA LEU A 45 27.58 2.87 -5.29
C LEU A 45 26.67 1.64 -5.26
N LEU A 46 26.99 0.64 -4.43
CA LEU A 46 26.20 -0.58 -4.43
C LEU A 46 24.82 -0.36 -3.77
N PRO A 47 23.77 -0.94 -4.37
CA PRO A 47 22.43 -0.87 -3.81
C PRO A 47 22.31 -1.74 -2.56
N ASN A 48 21.28 -1.46 -1.74
CA ASN A 48 20.82 -2.32 -0.65
C ASN A 48 21.92 -2.86 0.28
N TYR A 49 22.93 -2.04 0.58
CA TYR A 49 24.03 -2.36 1.48
C TYR A 49 24.90 -3.56 1.07
N ILE A 50 24.80 -4.05 -0.18
CA ILE A 50 25.61 -5.16 -0.68
C ILE A 50 27.11 -4.87 -0.49
N GLY A 51 27.52 -3.62 -0.76
CA GLY A 51 28.89 -3.17 -0.53
C GLY A 51 29.33 -3.22 0.93
N PHE A 52 28.41 -2.94 1.85
CA PHE A 52 28.68 -3.06 3.29
C PHE A 52 28.80 -4.52 3.73
N VAL A 53 27.97 -5.41 3.18
CA VAL A 53 28.08 -6.87 3.43
C VAL A 53 29.43 -7.40 2.95
N PHE A 54 29.85 -7.07 1.72
CA PHE A 54 31.17 -7.46 1.22
C PHE A 54 32.29 -6.91 2.09
N TYR A 55 32.17 -5.66 2.53
CA TYR A 55 33.12 -5.06 3.46
C TYR A 55 33.23 -5.88 4.76
N LEU A 56 32.11 -6.26 5.37
CA LEU A 56 32.11 -7.06 6.59
C LEU A 56 32.76 -8.44 6.40
N ILE A 57 32.54 -9.09 5.26
CA ILE A 57 33.17 -10.37 4.93
C ILE A 57 34.68 -10.22 4.86
N ILE A 58 35.18 -9.27 4.04
CA ILE A 58 36.63 -9.05 3.89
C ILE A 58 37.25 -8.60 5.21
N ARG A 59 36.59 -7.69 5.94
CA ARG A 59 37.00 -7.26 7.27
C ARG A 59 37.18 -8.44 8.22
N THR A 60 36.25 -9.39 8.22
CA THR A 60 36.30 -10.57 9.09
C THR A 60 37.48 -11.47 8.74
N ILE A 61 37.70 -11.73 7.45
CA ILE A 61 38.84 -12.52 6.96
C ILE A 61 40.16 -11.86 7.35
N THR A 62 40.31 -10.55 7.14
CA THR A 62 41.52 -9.80 7.48
C THR A 62 41.79 -9.82 8.98
N LEU A 63 40.75 -9.62 9.79
CA LEU A 63 40.88 -9.66 11.25
C LEU A 63 41.32 -11.03 11.75
N ASN A 64 40.74 -12.12 11.24
CA ASN A 64 41.13 -13.48 11.64
C ASN A 64 42.61 -13.76 11.33
N LYS A 65 43.13 -13.29 10.19
CA LYS A 65 44.55 -13.39 9.85
C LYS A 65 45.46 -12.60 10.80
N THR A 66 44.98 -11.47 11.32
CA THR A 66 45.75 -10.63 12.26
C THR A 66 45.65 -11.11 13.71
N PHE A 67 44.53 -11.71 14.13
CA PHE A 67 44.35 -12.23 15.48
C PHE A 67 45.19 -13.48 15.76
N ASP A 68 45.51 -14.27 14.73
CA ASP A 68 46.50 -15.36 14.82
C ASP A 68 47.93 -14.88 15.15
N LYS A 69 48.19 -13.56 15.13
CA LYS A 69 49.52 -12.97 15.34
C LYS A 69 49.68 -12.10 16.59
N GLY A 70 48.70 -12.01 17.47
CA GLY A 70 48.87 -11.38 18.78
C GLY A 70 47.65 -10.62 19.29
N GLU A 71 47.41 -10.78 20.59
CA GLU A 71 46.37 -10.08 21.35
C GLU A 71 46.53 -8.55 21.30
N LYS A 72 45.43 -7.83 21.00
CA LYS A 72 44.90 -6.77 21.89
C LYS A 72 43.58 -6.12 21.43
N ASN A 73 42.69 -6.01 22.42
CA ASN A 73 42.06 -4.77 22.95
C ASN A 73 40.58 -4.37 22.69
N MET A 74 39.96 -4.05 23.83
CA MET A 74 38.57 -3.72 24.18
C MET A 74 37.95 -2.43 23.57
N ASN A 75 38.62 -1.69 22.67
CA ASN A 75 38.07 -0.46 22.08
C ASN A 75 37.22 -0.69 20.81
N ILE A 76 37.23 -1.93 20.30
CA ILE A 76 36.51 -2.34 19.09
C ILE A 76 34.98 -2.39 19.34
N PHE A 77 34.53 -2.69 20.56
CA PHE A 77 33.12 -2.92 20.86
C PHE A 77 32.25 -1.64 20.86
N LYS A 78 32.78 -0.49 21.28
CA LYS A 78 32.00 0.78 21.28
C LYS A 78 31.72 1.28 19.86
N LYS A 79 32.70 1.25 18.94
CA LYS A 79 32.51 1.67 17.54
C LYS A 79 31.56 0.75 16.76
N LYS A 80 31.53 -0.55 17.08
CA LYS A 80 30.59 -1.51 16.49
C LYS A 80 29.13 -1.14 16.73
N LYS A 81 28.79 -0.66 17.94
CA LYS A 81 27.41 -0.27 18.29
C LYS A 81 26.90 0.89 17.44
N SER A 82 27.73 1.91 17.20
CA SER A 82 27.36 3.07 16.38
C SER A 82 27.13 2.70 14.91
N ILE A 83 27.97 1.84 14.32
CA ILE A 83 27.81 1.39 12.93
C ILE A 83 26.50 0.61 12.74
N ILE A 84 26.18 -0.28 13.68
CA ILE A 84 24.92 -1.07 13.64
C ILE A 84 23.70 -0.16 13.76
N VAL A 85 23.75 0.86 14.63
CA VAL A 85 22.65 1.83 14.77
C VAL A 85 22.47 2.65 13.48
N ILE A 86 23.55 3.14 12.87
CA ILE A 86 23.48 3.87 11.59
C ILE A 86 22.87 2.98 10.50
N LEU A 87 23.28 1.71 10.42
CA LEU A 87 22.73 0.74 9.47
C LEU A 87 21.23 0.53 9.69
N ALA A 88 20.80 0.30 10.95
CA ALA A 88 19.40 0.08 11.28
C ALA A 88 18.52 1.30 10.90
N ILE A 89 18.97 2.51 11.22
CA ILE A 89 18.26 3.75 10.84
C ILE A 89 18.21 3.89 9.31
N SER A 90 19.31 3.58 8.63
CA SER A 90 19.37 3.62 7.17
C SER A 90 18.35 2.66 6.53
N ILE A 91 18.26 1.42 7.03
CA ILE A 91 17.30 0.42 6.53
C ILE A 91 15.87 0.88 6.79
N LEU A 92 15.59 1.41 7.99
CA LEU A 92 14.26 1.91 8.34
C LEU A 92 13.83 3.09 7.46
N THR A 93 14.73 4.04 7.21
CA THR A 93 14.44 5.21 6.36
C THR A 93 14.21 4.81 4.90
N LEU A 94 15.01 3.88 4.37
CA LEU A 94 14.81 3.34 3.02
C LEU A 94 13.47 2.59 2.90
N GLY A 95 13.18 1.69 3.85
CA GLY A 95 11.92 0.94 3.86
C GLY A 95 10.70 1.86 3.99
N THR A 96 10.79 2.90 4.81
CA THR A 96 9.71 3.89 4.97
C THR A 96 9.52 4.71 3.68
N SER A 97 10.60 5.11 3.02
CA SER A 97 10.54 5.79 1.72
C SER A 97 9.80 4.92 0.67
N TYR A 98 10.17 3.64 0.54
CA TYR A 98 9.50 2.73 -0.39
C TYR A 98 8.03 2.50 -0.04
N TYR A 99 7.69 2.36 1.24
CA TYR A 99 6.30 2.25 1.67
C TYR A 99 5.48 3.50 1.29
N CYS A 100 6.00 4.69 1.58
CA CYS A 100 5.34 5.95 1.21
C CYS A 100 5.20 6.11 -0.30
N LEU A 101 6.21 5.72 -1.08
CA LEU A 101 6.19 5.77 -2.52
C LEU A 101 5.13 4.80 -3.10
N GLY A 102 5.08 3.56 -2.60
CA GLY A 102 4.06 2.60 -3.00
C GLY A 102 2.64 3.07 -2.67
N LYS A 103 2.46 3.77 -1.53
CA LYS A 103 1.17 4.40 -1.19
C LYS A 103 0.81 5.59 -2.06
N TYR A 104 1.79 6.31 -2.59
CA TYR A 104 1.55 7.41 -3.51
C TYR A 104 1.06 6.90 -4.87
N PHE A 105 1.65 5.83 -5.37
CA PHE A 105 1.23 5.12 -6.58
C PHE A 105 0.13 4.09 -6.32
N ASP A 106 -0.64 4.22 -5.24
CA ASP A 106 -1.82 3.37 -5.02
C ASP A 106 -2.97 3.92 -5.90
N ASP A 107 -3.24 3.22 -7.00
CA ASP A 107 -4.28 3.56 -7.98
C ASP A 107 -5.68 3.18 -7.51
N ILE A 108 -5.79 2.59 -6.32
CA ILE A 108 -7.05 2.39 -5.63
C ILE A 108 -7.46 3.70 -4.97
N LYS A 109 -8.56 4.29 -5.43
CA LYS A 109 -9.20 5.45 -4.81
C LYS A 109 -10.48 5.02 -4.12
N SER A 110 -10.72 5.57 -2.93
CA SER A 110 -11.99 5.37 -2.21
C SER A 110 -12.48 6.71 -1.70
N SER A 111 -13.76 6.97 -1.89
CA SER A 111 -14.40 8.18 -1.38
C SER A 111 -15.68 7.84 -0.63
N LYS A 112 -16.19 8.85 0.07
CA LYS A 112 -17.44 8.80 0.82
C LYS A 112 -18.18 10.09 0.58
N TYR A 113 -19.47 9.98 0.28
CA TYR A 113 -20.38 11.08 0.07
C TYR A 113 -21.57 10.97 1.00
N SER A 114 -22.05 12.09 1.52
CA SER A 114 -23.19 12.10 2.44
C SER A 114 -24.51 11.99 1.66
N THR A 115 -24.56 12.61 0.48
CA THR A 115 -25.76 12.73 -0.36
C THR A 115 -25.46 12.48 -1.84
N TYR A 116 -26.51 12.27 -2.63
CA TYR A 116 -26.42 12.17 -4.10
C TYR A 116 -25.72 13.37 -4.74
N GLU A 117 -26.03 14.60 -4.28
CA GLU A 117 -25.48 15.84 -4.84
C GLU A 117 -23.95 15.90 -4.67
N ASP A 118 -23.44 15.47 -3.51
CA ASP A 118 -22.01 15.39 -3.23
C ASP A 118 -21.29 14.40 -4.17
N ALA A 119 -22.00 13.37 -4.64
CA ALA A 119 -21.48 12.28 -5.47
C ALA A 119 -21.54 12.57 -6.98
N ILE A 120 -22.16 13.68 -7.42
CA ILE A 120 -22.40 13.99 -8.85
C ILE A 120 -21.14 13.90 -9.69
N SER A 121 -20.01 14.40 -9.18
CA SER A 121 -18.75 14.35 -9.92
C SER A 121 -18.37 12.90 -10.24
N MET A 122 -18.41 11.99 -9.27
CA MET A 122 -18.07 10.57 -9.50
C MET A 122 -19.11 9.84 -10.36
N ILE A 123 -20.37 10.23 -10.28
CA ILE A 123 -21.43 9.72 -11.18
C ILE A 123 -21.10 10.07 -12.63
N LYS A 124 -20.71 11.32 -12.91
CA LYS A 124 -20.34 11.76 -14.27
C LYS A 124 -19.13 11.01 -14.83
N HIS A 125 -18.23 10.54 -13.97
CA HIS A 125 -17.07 9.74 -14.36
C HIS A 125 -17.39 8.24 -14.48
N GLY A 126 -18.63 7.80 -14.20
CA GLY A 126 -19.02 6.40 -14.28
C GLY A 126 -18.58 5.53 -13.10
N TRP A 127 -18.00 6.11 -12.04
CA TRP A 127 -17.57 5.36 -10.86
C TRP A 127 -18.72 5.05 -9.88
N ILE A 128 -19.79 5.83 -9.96
CA ILE A 128 -21.03 5.64 -9.18
C ILE A 128 -22.19 5.52 -10.17
N PRO A 129 -23.17 4.63 -9.92
CA PRO A 129 -24.28 4.43 -10.83
C PRO A 129 -25.10 5.70 -11.06
N TYR A 130 -25.34 6.03 -12.33
CA TYR A 130 -26.12 7.22 -12.71
C TYR A 130 -27.63 7.06 -12.44
N ASN A 131 -28.10 5.82 -12.33
CA ASN A 131 -29.48 5.46 -12.00
C ASN A 131 -29.74 5.45 -10.47
N MET A 132 -28.72 5.73 -9.64
CA MET A 132 -28.84 5.78 -8.18
C MET A 132 -29.94 6.78 -7.79
N PRO A 133 -30.87 6.43 -6.87
CA PRO A 133 -31.91 7.36 -6.45
C PRO A 133 -31.34 8.63 -5.81
N LYS A 134 -31.95 9.78 -6.09
CA LYS A 134 -31.53 11.07 -5.51
C LYS A 134 -31.66 11.13 -3.99
N THR A 135 -32.46 10.26 -3.39
CA THR A 135 -32.60 10.10 -1.94
C THR A 135 -31.47 9.29 -1.31
N ALA A 136 -30.52 8.79 -2.09
CA ALA A 136 -29.38 8.01 -1.60
C ALA A 136 -28.52 8.82 -0.63
N THR A 137 -28.16 8.14 0.46
CA THR A 137 -27.29 8.67 1.52
C THR A 137 -26.18 7.68 1.82
N GLU A 138 -25.16 8.14 2.55
CA GLU A 138 -24.03 7.29 2.95
C GLU A 138 -23.45 6.50 1.77
N ILE A 139 -23.05 7.22 0.73
CA ILE A 139 -22.54 6.63 -0.50
C ILE A 139 -21.04 6.40 -0.33
N TYR A 140 -20.60 5.20 -0.62
CA TYR A 140 -19.21 4.79 -0.61
C TYR A 140 -18.86 4.21 -1.97
N GLU A 141 -17.73 4.63 -2.53
CA GLU A 141 -17.17 3.99 -3.70
C GLU A 141 -15.68 3.66 -3.48
N ILE A 142 -15.25 2.62 -4.16
CA ILE A 142 -13.84 2.29 -4.32
C ILE A 142 -13.64 1.82 -5.75
N HIS A 143 -12.60 2.34 -6.40
CA HIS A 143 -12.24 1.95 -7.75
C HIS A 143 -10.73 1.89 -7.91
N ASN A 144 -10.29 1.09 -8.87
CA ASN A 144 -8.91 1.01 -9.30
C ASN A 144 -8.82 1.50 -10.74
N ILE A 145 -8.04 2.56 -10.95
CA ILE A 145 -7.95 3.26 -12.24
C ILE A 145 -7.38 2.36 -13.35
N ASP A 146 -6.42 1.50 -13.03
CA ASP A 146 -5.75 0.65 -14.04
C ASP A 146 -6.59 -0.54 -14.48
N THR A 147 -7.28 -1.17 -13.53
CA THR A 147 -8.05 -2.41 -13.78
C THR A 147 -9.49 -2.14 -14.16
N ASN A 148 -9.97 -0.90 -14.03
CA ASN A 148 -11.38 -0.51 -14.13
C ASN A 148 -12.32 -1.36 -13.25
N ILE A 149 -11.79 -1.96 -12.18
CA ILE A 149 -12.61 -2.65 -11.18
C ILE A 149 -13.09 -1.59 -10.19
N GLY A 150 -14.40 -1.56 -9.95
CA GLY A 150 -14.97 -0.71 -8.91
C GLY A 150 -16.21 -1.34 -8.26
N ASN A 151 -16.44 -0.95 -7.02
CA ASN A 151 -17.59 -1.37 -6.25
C ASN A 151 -17.93 -0.30 -5.20
N GLY A 152 -19.14 -0.36 -4.68
CA GLY A 152 -19.58 0.62 -3.72
C GLY A 152 -20.90 0.27 -3.08
N MET A 153 -21.33 1.09 -2.14
CA MET A 153 -22.63 0.95 -1.52
C MET A 153 -23.28 2.30 -1.29
N PHE A 154 -24.59 2.30 -1.17
CA PHE A 154 -25.35 3.45 -0.71
C PHE A 154 -26.55 2.98 0.09
N LYS A 155 -27.09 3.88 0.91
CA LYS A 155 -28.30 3.64 1.69
C LYS A 155 -29.50 4.33 1.08
N LEU A 156 -30.63 3.64 1.18
CA LEU A 156 -31.96 4.06 0.77
C LEU A 156 -32.94 3.81 1.91
N SER A 157 -34.09 4.48 1.85
CA SER A 157 -35.23 4.08 2.65
C SER A 157 -35.76 2.71 2.18
N LYS A 158 -36.49 2.00 3.05
CA LYS A 158 -37.14 0.72 2.69
C LYS A 158 -38.07 0.84 1.49
N LYS A 159 -38.78 1.97 1.38
CA LYS A 159 -39.65 2.26 0.23
C LYS A 159 -38.81 2.43 -1.03
N ASP A 160 -37.81 3.32 -0.99
CA ASP A 160 -36.96 3.60 -2.14
C ASP A 160 -36.17 2.38 -2.60
N SER A 161 -35.77 1.49 -1.68
CA SER A 161 -35.07 0.23 -2.01
C SER A 161 -35.93 -0.70 -2.85
N LYS A 162 -37.23 -0.81 -2.51
CA LYS A 162 -38.19 -1.60 -3.28
C LYS A 162 -38.45 -0.96 -4.64
N ASP A 163 -38.67 0.35 -4.65
CA ASP A 163 -38.93 1.12 -5.88
C ASP A 163 -37.72 1.10 -6.83
N PHE A 164 -36.50 1.09 -6.27
CA PHE A 164 -35.26 0.96 -7.01
C PHE A 164 -35.09 -0.45 -7.59
N TYR A 165 -35.26 -1.49 -6.78
CA TYR A 165 -35.16 -2.87 -7.26
C TYR A 165 -36.17 -3.18 -8.38
N ALA A 166 -37.39 -2.65 -8.30
CA ALA A 166 -38.42 -2.85 -9.32
C ALA A 166 -38.04 -2.32 -10.72
N LYS A 167 -37.04 -1.42 -10.82
CA LYS A 167 -36.54 -0.88 -12.08
C LYS A 167 -35.39 -1.69 -12.67
N LEU A 168 -34.80 -2.59 -11.90
CA LEU A 168 -33.64 -3.38 -12.33
C LEU A 168 -34.06 -4.59 -13.14
N VAL A 169 -33.19 -5.00 -14.07
CA VAL A 169 -33.33 -6.28 -14.76
C VAL A 169 -32.84 -7.39 -13.81
N PRO A 170 -33.67 -8.38 -13.45
CA PRO A 170 -33.24 -9.49 -12.61
C PRO A 170 -32.11 -10.28 -13.28
N ILE A 171 -31.13 -10.73 -12.50
CA ILE A 171 -29.99 -11.51 -13.00
C ILE A 171 -29.80 -12.80 -12.22
N ASN A 172 -29.01 -13.73 -12.78
CA ASN A 172 -28.62 -14.91 -12.04
C ASN A 172 -27.60 -14.54 -10.96
N LYS A 173 -27.80 -15.07 -9.75
CA LYS A 173 -26.88 -14.89 -8.62
C LYS A 173 -25.45 -15.32 -8.91
N THR A 174 -25.27 -16.30 -9.80
CA THR A 174 -23.92 -16.75 -10.22
C THR A 174 -23.11 -15.63 -10.84
N GLU A 175 -23.75 -14.65 -11.49
CA GLU A 175 -23.07 -13.48 -12.04
C GLU A 175 -22.37 -12.69 -10.92
N ILE A 176 -23.08 -12.38 -9.82
CA ILE A 176 -22.51 -11.68 -8.66
C ILE A 176 -21.40 -12.47 -7.99
N LEU A 177 -21.54 -13.80 -7.89
CA LEU A 177 -20.54 -14.66 -7.23
C LEU A 177 -19.18 -14.62 -7.96
N ASN A 178 -19.18 -14.37 -9.26
CA ASN A 178 -17.97 -14.31 -10.10
C ASN A 178 -17.37 -12.90 -10.21
N LEU A 179 -18.07 -11.86 -9.73
CA LEU A 179 -17.55 -10.48 -9.78
C LEU A 179 -16.34 -10.31 -8.87
N LYS A 180 -15.35 -9.59 -9.38
CA LYS A 180 -14.21 -9.10 -8.60
C LYS A 180 -14.62 -7.83 -7.87
N SER A 181 -14.04 -7.63 -6.68
CA SER A 181 -14.24 -6.40 -5.91
C SER A 181 -12.98 -6.03 -5.15
N ILE A 182 -12.86 -4.74 -4.84
CA ILE A 182 -11.78 -4.20 -4.03
C ILE A 182 -12.19 -4.26 -2.57
N LYS A 183 -11.31 -4.84 -1.75
CA LYS A 183 -11.53 -4.97 -0.31
C LYS A 183 -11.48 -3.61 0.37
N SER A 184 -12.45 -3.35 1.24
CA SER A 184 -12.47 -2.15 2.08
C SER A 184 -13.09 -2.48 3.44
N LYS A 185 -13.00 -1.57 4.42
CA LYS A 185 -13.57 -1.78 5.76
C LYS A 185 -15.10 -1.95 5.75
N TRP A 186 -15.77 -1.29 4.82
CA TRP A 186 -17.22 -1.32 4.65
C TRP A 186 -17.68 -2.36 3.63
N TRP A 187 -16.73 -2.99 2.91
CA TRP A 187 -17.00 -3.98 1.88
C TRP A 187 -16.52 -5.38 2.28
N ASN A 188 -17.45 -6.22 2.74
CA ASN A 188 -17.18 -7.62 3.02
C ASN A 188 -17.74 -8.51 1.91
N GLU A 189 -16.93 -8.75 0.89
CA GLU A 189 -17.29 -9.53 -0.30
C GLU A 189 -17.87 -10.91 0.05
N GLN A 190 -17.25 -11.64 0.99
CA GLN A 190 -17.70 -12.97 1.39
C GLN A 190 -19.10 -12.92 2.03
N LYS A 191 -19.33 -11.94 2.92
CA LYS A 191 -20.64 -11.74 3.55
C LYS A 191 -21.70 -11.38 2.51
N ILE A 192 -21.39 -10.45 1.59
CA ILE A 192 -22.32 -10.02 0.55
C ILE A 192 -22.67 -11.21 -0.37
N LYS A 193 -21.66 -11.95 -0.87
CA LYS A 193 -21.86 -13.14 -1.71
C LYS A 193 -22.66 -14.24 -1.00
N ASN A 194 -22.39 -14.48 0.28
CA ASN A 194 -23.16 -15.44 1.09
C ASN A 194 -24.62 -14.98 1.25
N ASN A 195 -24.86 -13.70 1.49
CA ASN A 195 -26.21 -13.15 1.61
C ASN A 195 -26.99 -13.26 0.28
N VAL A 196 -26.35 -13.00 -0.86
CA VAL A 196 -26.93 -13.24 -2.20
C VAL A 196 -27.28 -14.72 -2.37
N LYS A 197 -26.35 -15.64 -2.06
CA LYS A 197 -26.56 -17.09 -2.13
C LYS A 197 -27.79 -17.53 -1.30
N ASN A 198 -27.91 -16.99 -0.09
CA ASN A 198 -28.97 -17.33 0.87
C ASN A 198 -30.29 -16.58 0.66
N ASN A 199 -30.49 -15.87 -0.46
CA ASN A 199 -31.69 -15.05 -0.75
C ASN A 199 -31.92 -13.88 0.23
N LEU A 200 -30.90 -13.46 0.98
CA LEU A 200 -31.00 -12.28 1.86
C LEU A 200 -30.80 -10.97 1.10
N LEU A 201 -30.17 -11.03 -0.08
CA LEU A 201 -30.02 -9.89 -0.99
C LEU A 201 -30.62 -10.25 -2.35
N LEU A 202 -31.35 -9.30 -2.93
CA LEU A 202 -31.89 -9.41 -4.27
C LEU A 202 -30.86 -8.95 -5.30
N ALA A 203 -30.80 -9.63 -6.45
CA ALA A 203 -29.81 -9.38 -7.48
C ALA A 203 -30.49 -8.74 -8.69
N GLY A 204 -29.91 -7.64 -9.19
CA GLY A 204 -30.39 -6.97 -10.39
C GLY A 204 -29.25 -6.28 -11.12
N LYS A 205 -29.48 -5.90 -12.37
CA LYS A 205 -28.55 -5.08 -13.16
C LYS A 205 -29.26 -3.93 -13.82
N ASP A 206 -28.48 -2.90 -14.13
CA ASP A 206 -28.87 -1.81 -15.00
C ASP A 206 -27.62 -1.29 -15.72
N ASN A 207 -27.62 -1.40 -17.05
CA ASN A 207 -26.48 -1.06 -17.91
C ASN A 207 -25.16 -1.65 -17.38
N ASP A 208 -24.19 -0.80 -17.09
CA ASP A 208 -22.83 -1.14 -16.68
C ASP A 208 -22.72 -1.43 -15.18
N PHE A 209 -23.83 -1.63 -14.48
CA PHE A 209 -23.85 -1.84 -13.04
C PHE A 209 -24.65 -3.07 -12.65
N ILE A 210 -24.06 -3.83 -11.72
CA ILE A 210 -24.71 -4.98 -11.07
C ILE A 210 -24.94 -4.61 -9.61
N TYR A 211 -26.08 -5.02 -9.06
CA TYR A 211 -26.53 -4.68 -7.72
C TYR A 211 -26.88 -5.90 -6.88
N ALA A 212 -26.58 -5.80 -5.58
CA ALA A 212 -27.14 -6.65 -4.55
C ALA A 212 -27.87 -5.77 -3.53
N ILE A 213 -29.17 -5.96 -3.36
CA ILE A 213 -30.04 -5.06 -2.61
C ILE A 213 -30.60 -5.76 -1.38
N ASP A 214 -30.39 -5.14 -0.23
CA ASP A 214 -31.16 -5.36 0.98
C ASP A 214 -32.40 -4.46 0.93
N LEU A 215 -33.59 -5.05 0.95
CA LEU A 215 -34.84 -4.28 0.93
C LEU A 215 -35.03 -3.40 2.17
N ASP A 216 -34.25 -3.62 3.23
CA ASP A 216 -34.25 -2.78 4.42
C ASP A 216 -33.30 -1.58 4.33
N GLY A 217 -32.60 -1.38 3.21
CA GLY A 217 -32.02 -0.08 2.87
C GLY A 217 -30.60 -0.08 2.30
N THR A 218 -29.87 -1.19 2.32
CA THR A 218 -28.49 -1.20 1.84
C THR A 218 -28.40 -1.71 0.40
N VAL A 219 -27.84 -0.91 -0.49
CA VAL A 219 -27.58 -1.31 -1.88
C VAL A 219 -26.08 -1.43 -2.08
N TYR A 220 -25.63 -2.60 -2.50
CA TYR A 220 -24.26 -2.83 -2.98
C TYR A 220 -24.26 -2.79 -4.51
N PHE A 221 -23.24 -2.19 -5.10
CA PHE A 221 -23.05 -2.17 -6.54
C PHE A 221 -21.64 -2.56 -6.94
N TRP A 222 -21.52 -3.08 -8.16
CA TRP A 222 -20.29 -3.36 -8.88
C TRP A 222 -20.34 -2.68 -10.23
N ILE A 223 -19.19 -2.21 -10.69
CA ILE A 223 -19.01 -1.74 -12.06
C ILE A 223 -18.76 -2.97 -12.94
N ASN A 224 -19.50 -3.06 -14.03
CA ASN A 224 -19.48 -4.15 -14.99
C ASN A 224 -19.25 -3.56 -16.40
N HIS A 225 -17.99 -3.49 -16.80
CA HIS A 225 -17.55 -3.14 -18.14
C HIS A 225 -17.37 -4.38 -19.02
#